data_AF-R9M5M9-F1
#
_entry.id   AF-R9M5M9-F1
#
_cell.length_a   1.000
_cell.length_b   1.000
_cell.length_c   1.000
_cell.angle_alpha   90.00
_cell.angle_beta   90.00
_cell.angle_gamma   90.00
#
_symmetry.space_group_name_H-M   'P 1'
#
loop_
_entity.id
_entity.type
_entity.pdbx_description
1 polymer ?
#
loop_
_entity_poly.entity_id
_entity_poly.type
_entity_poly.pdbx_seq_one_letter_code
_entity_poly.pdbx_strand_id
1 'polypeptide(L)' 'MTDVFPGGWRKGDVCYLITSKAKRTSLAHTVESFDGRYFGVRGNSGLFHRVSPGRMFRSKEEATASLRESALEGKKERER' A
#
# COMPACT_ATOMS: atom_id res chain seq x y z
N MET A 1 1.36 15.52 -19.73
CA MET A 1 0.31 15.41 -18.68
C MET A 1 0.87 14.50 -17.61
N THR A 2 1.15 15.03 -16.41
CA THR A 2 1.58 14.20 -15.28
C THR A 2 0.33 13.62 -14.64
N ASP A 3 0.03 12.34 -14.90
CA ASP A 3 -0.98 11.59 -14.16
C ASP A 3 -0.54 11.46 -12.70
N VAL A 4 -0.86 12.49 -11.91
CA VAL A 4 -0.70 12.50 -10.46
C VAL A 4 -1.93 11.80 -9.90
N PHE A 5 -1.71 10.62 -9.36
CA PHE A 5 -2.74 9.86 -8.68
C PHE A 5 -3.10 10.50 -7.33
N PRO A 6 -4.30 10.23 -6.79
CA PRO A 6 -4.70 10.72 -5.47
C PRO A 6 -3.68 10.32 -4.38
N GLY A 7 -3.37 11.23 -3.46
CA GLY A 7 -2.28 11.04 -2.49
C GLY A 7 -0.89 11.43 -3.00
N GLY A 8 -0.81 12.05 -4.18
CA GLY A 8 0.44 12.54 -4.76
C GLY A 8 1.34 11.42 -5.31
N TRP A 9 0.77 10.24 -5.56
CA TRP A 9 1.47 9.11 -6.16
C TRP A 9 1.60 9.30 -7.67
N ARG A 10 2.65 8.75 -8.27
CA ARG A 10 2.87 8.81 -9.73
C ARG A 10 3.22 7.42 -10.26
N LYS A 11 3.03 7.20 -11.55
CA LYS A 11 3.50 5.97 -12.19
C LYS A 11 5.03 5.92 -12.09
N GLY A 12 5.57 4.83 -11.56
CA GLY A 12 6.99 4.63 -11.28
C GLY A 12 7.42 4.97 -9.86
N ASP A 13 6.55 5.55 -9.02
CA ASP A 13 6.87 5.80 -7.61
C ASP A 13 7.02 4.49 -6.83
N VAL A 14 7.87 4.50 -5.81
CA VAL A 14 8.05 3.37 -4.90
C VAL A 14 7.17 3.58 -3.68
N CYS A 15 6.29 2.63 -3.44
CA CYS A 15 5.44 2.58 -2.25
C CYS A 15 5.82 1.39 -1.38
N TYR A 16 5.62 1.51 -0.08
CA TYR A 16 5.79 0.43 0.88
C TYR A 16 4.43 -0.10 1.29
N LEU A 17 4.26 -1.41 1.17
CA LEU A 17 3.03 -2.11 1.53
C LEU A 17 3.28 -3.09 2.66
N ILE A 18 2.38 -3.12 3.62
CA ILE A 18 2.38 -4.13 4.66
C ILE A 18 1.91 -5.45 4.05
N THR A 19 2.81 -6.40 3.87
CA THR A 19 2.48 -7.74 3.36
C THR A 19 2.16 -8.72 4.49
N SER A 20 2.75 -8.52 5.67
CA SER A 20 2.49 -9.36 6.84
C SER A 20 2.37 -8.52 8.11
N LYS A 21 1.18 -8.53 8.71
CA LYS A 21 0.95 -7.91 10.03
C LYS A 21 1.69 -8.66 11.14
N ALA A 22 1.67 -10.00 11.09
CA ALA A 22 2.30 -10.85 12.10
C ALA A 22 3.82 -10.63 12.18
N LYS A 23 4.48 -10.50 11.02
CA LYS A 23 5.93 -10.27 10.94
C LYS A 23 6.30 -8.79 10.87
N ARG A 24 5.32 -7.89 10.98
CA ARG A 24 5.45 -6.43 10.75
C ARG A 24 6.31 -6.09 9.53
N THR A 25 6.11 -6.84 8.45
CA THR A 25 6.95 -6.75 7.26
C THR A 25 6.28 -5.85 6.24
N SER A 26 7.02 -4.85 5.79
CA SER A 26 6.69 -4.01 4.65
C SER A 26 7.53 -4.42 3.45
N LEU A 27 6.95 -4.41 2.26
CA LEU A 27 7.67 -4.66 1.01
C LEU A 27 7.53 -3.46 0.08
N ALA A 28 8.63 -3.09 -0.57
CA ALA A 28 8.63 -2.03 -1.58
C ALA A 28 8.00 -2.55 -2.88
N HIS A 29 7.09 -1.77 -3.46
CA HIS A 29 6.43 -2.05 -4.74
C HIS A 29 6.39 -0.76 -5.56
N THR A 30 6.45 -0.89 -6.88
CA THR A 30 6.40 0.24 -7.80
C THR A 30 4.97 0.48 -8.27
N VAL A 31 4.49 1.71 -8.23
CA VAL A 31 3.15 2.07 -8.74
C VAL A 31 3.16 2.00 -10.26
N GLU A 32 2.32 1.17 -10.85
CA GLU A 32 2.15 1.08 -12.32
C GLU A 32 0.92 1.84 -12.82
N SER A 33 -0.19 1.75 -12.10
CA SER A 33 -1.47 2.29 -12.54
C SER A 33 -2.42 2.59 -11.38
N PHE A 34 -3.47 3.34 -11.66
CA PHE A 34 -4.56 3.57 -10.72
C PHE A 34 -5.90 3.47 -11.47
N ASP A 35 -6.75 2.56 -11.03
CA ASP A 35 -8.07 2.30 -11.65
C ASP A 35 -9.17 3.23 -11.09
N GLY A 36 -8.82 4.34 -10.42
CA GLY A 36 -9.79 5.22 -9.75
C GLY A 36 -10.20 4.75 -8.34
N ARG A 37 -10.06 3.45 -8.06
CA ARG A 37 -10.41 2.84 -6.76
C ARG A 37 -9.24 2.13 -6.08
N TYR A 38 -8.38 1.49 -6.88
CA TYR A 38 -7.23 0.74 -6.40
C TYR A 38 -5.99 1.15 -7.18
N PHE A 39 -4.85 1.13 -6.50
CA PHE A 39 -3.54 1.27 -7.10
C PHE A 39 -3.05 -0.09 -7.56
N GLY A 40 -2.72 -0.17 -8.85
CA GLY A 40 -1.95 -1.24 -9.43
C GLY A 40 -0.48 -1.03 -9.12
N VAL A 41 0.09 -1.88 -8.29
CA VAL A 41 1.50 -1.85 -7.94
C VAL A 41 2.18 -3.14 -8.37
N ARG A 42 3.47 -3.08 -8.63
CA ARG A 42 4.28 -4.23 -9.01
C ARG A 42 5.40 -4.44 -8.01
N GLY A 43 5.44 -5.64 -7.44
CA GLY A 43 6.53 -6.05 -6.59
C GLY A 43 7.80 -6.35 -7.40
N ASN A 44 8.94 -6.41 -6.73
CA ASN A 44 10.23 -6.76 -7.35
C ASN A 44 10.23 -8.14 -8.04
N SER A 45 9.39 -9.06 -7.55
CA SER A 45 9.18 -10.38 -8.17
C SER A 45 8.39 -10.33 -9.49
N GLY A 46 8.01 -9.14 -9.97
CA GLY A 46 7.20 -8.96 -11.17
C GLY A 46 5.71 -9.21 -10.97
N LEU A 47 5.29 -9.60 -9.76
CA LEU A 47 3.89 -9.81 -9.40
C LEU A 47 3.15 -8.47 -9.30
N PHE A 48 2.01 -8.41 -9.99
CA PHE A 48 1.11 -7.27 -9.93
C PHE A 48 0.10 -7.45 -8.80
N HIS A 49 -0.01 -6.45 -7.94
CA HIS A 49 -0.92 -6.42 -6.81
C HIS A 49 -1.80 -5.17 -6.87
N ARG A 50 -3.08 -5.34 -6.51
CA ARG A 50 -4.02 -4.23 -6.36
C ARG A 50 -4.15 -3.87 -4.89
N VAL A 51 -3.92 -2.62 -4.56
CA VAL A 51 -3.94 -2.13 -3.18
C VAL A 51 -4.77 -0.86 -3.05
N SER A 52 -5.43 -0.72 -1.90
CA SER A 52 -6.15 0.49 -1.58
C SER A 52 -5.16 1.61 -1.21
N PRO A 53 -5.45 2.88 -1.54
CA PRO A 53 -4.61 4.02 -1.17
C PRO A 53 -4.29 4.07 0.32
N GLY A 54 -5.24 3.73 1.19
CA GLY A 54 -5.06 3.73 2.65
C GLY A 54 -4.11 2.64 3.19
N ARG A 55 -3.51 1.81 2.33
CA ARG A 55 -2.49 0.81 2.70
C ARG A 55 -1.13 1.08 2.07
N MET A 56 -1.00 2.16 1.29
CA MET A 56 0.26 2.58 0.68
C MET A 56 0.97 3.58 1.57
N PHE A 57 2.23 3.29 1.88
CA PHE A 57 3.07 4.13 2.72
C PHE A 57 4.27 4.63 1.94
N ARG A 58 4.72 5.84 2.24
CA ARG A 58 5.95 6.40 1.63
C ARG A 58 7.21 5.85 2.26
N SER A 59 7.11 5.35 3.50
CA SER A 59 8.23 4.79 4.24
C SER A 59 7.85 3.50 4.98
N LYS A 60 8.85 2.66 5.21
CA LYS A 60 8.74 1.48 6.08
C LYS A 60 8.32 1.84 7.51
N GLU A 61 8.83 2.95 8.04
CA GLU A 61 8.50 3.44 9.38
C GLU A 61 7.01 3.79 9.50
N GLU A 62 6.48 4.52 8.52
CA GLU A 62 5.06 4.88 8.42
C GLU A 62 4.18 3.63 8.31
N ALA A 63 4.59 2.65 7.49
CA ALA A 63 3.93 1.35 7.41
C ALA A 63 3.92 0.61 8.77
N THR A 64 5.04 0.64 9.51
CA THR A 64 5.09 0.02 10.85
C THR A 64 4.33 0.80 11.91
N ALA A 65 4.19 2.12 11.77
CA ALA A 65 3.36 2.95 12.64
C ALA A 65 1.88 2.60 12.45
N SER A 66 1.39 2.56 11.20
CA SER A 66 0.02 2.11 10.91
C SER A 66 -0.23 0.64 11.25
N LEU A 67 0.81 -0.20 11.37
CA LEU A 67 0.66 -1.54 11.95
C LEU A 67 0.33 -1.51 13.44
N ARG A 68 0.91 -0.57 14.20
CA ARG A 68 0.59 -0.39 15.62
C ARG A 68 -0.86 0.08 15.78
N GLU A 69 -1.29 1.03 14.97
CA GLU A 69 -2.68 1.51 14.99
C GLU A 69 -3.67 0.45 14.48
N SER A 70 -3.38 -0.24 13.36
CA SER A 70 -4.29 -1.27 12.84
C SER A 70 -4.32 -2.58 13.65
N ALA A 71 -3.37 -2.78 14.58
CA ALA A 71 -3.45 -3.85 15.59
C ALA A 71 -4.42 -3.48 16.73
N LEU A 72 -4.62 -2.17 16.99
CA LEU A 72 -5.64 -1.66 17.90
C LEU A 72 -7.02 -1.60 17.21
N GLU A 73 -7.06 -1.33 15.90
CA GLU A 73 -8.30 -1.21 15.10
C GLU A 73 -8.78 -2.51 14.43
N GLY A 74 -8.11 -3.65 14.67
CA GLY A 74 -8.48 -4.96 14.10
C GLY A 74 -9.80 -5.57 14.58
N LYS A 75 -10.64 -4.82 15.32
CA LYS A 75 -11.98 -5.25 15.79
C LYS A 75 -13.16 -4.62 15.04
N LYS A 76 -12.97 -4.04 13.85
CA LYS A 76 -14.11 -3.75 12.96
C LYS A 76 -13.94 -4.38 11.59
N GLU A 77 -14.84 -5.35 11.36
CA GLU A 77 -15.47 -5.63 10.07
C GLU A 77 -14.68 -6.49 9.06
N ARG A 78 -14.64 -7.79 9.34
CA ARG A 78 -14.93 -8.80 8.32
C ARG A 78 -16.32 -9.37 8.61
N GLU A 79 -17.36 -8.61 8.26
CA GLU A 79 -18.69 -9.17 8.08
C GLU A 79 -19.20 -8.70 6.72
N ARG A 80 -19.16 -9.61 5.76
CA ARG A 80 -20.16 -9.77 4.69
C ARG A 80 -19.92 -11.08 3.96
#